data_AF-A0A0M8T851-F1
#
_entry.id   AF-A0A0M8T851-F1
#
_cell.length_a   1.000
_cell.length_b   1.000
_cell.length_c   1.000
_cell.angle_alpha   90.00
_cell.angle_beta   90.00
_cell.angle_gamma   90.00
#
_symmetry.space_group_name_H-M   'P 1'
#
loop_
_entity.id
_entity.type
_entity.pdbx_description
1 polymer ?
#
loop_
_entity_poly.entity_id
_entity_poly.type
_entity_poly.pdbx_seq_one_letter_code
_entity_poly.pdbx_strand_id
1 'polypeptide(L)'
;MKAALVGTDGTLLHEARRATDRERGADAVVETILAFAAELRAHGEEHLGESAVAAGVAVPGIVDSEKGVAVYAANLGWRDVPLRALLSERLGALPVALGHDVRTGGLAEGRIGAGRGADRFLFVPLGTGIAGAIGIAGSIEAGAHGDAGEIGHIVVRPDGPDCSCGQRGCLETLASAAAVTRAWAAASGDPDADAADCAKAVEAGDPAAIAVWRDAIDALAAGLVTALTLLDPGTLIIGGGLAEAGETLFTPLRAAVEERVTFQKLPHIVPAALGDTAGCLGAGLLAWDLLSTEVSV
;
A
#
# COMPACT_ATOMS: atom_id res chain seq x y z
N MET A 1 1.23 -10.43 -9.75
CA MET A 1 1.86 -10.74 -8.44
C MET A 1 3.38 -10.58 -8.49
N LYS A 2 3.98 -10.24 -7.36
CA LYS A 2 5.44 -10.07 -7.19
C LYS A 2 5.89 -10.98 -6.04
N ALA A 3 7.11 -11.49 -6.12
CA ALA A 3 7.70 -12.31 -5.06
C ALA A 3 9.21 -12.06 -4.98
N ALA A 4 9.78 -12.28 -3.81
CA ALA A 4 11.21 -12.13 -3.59
C ALA A 4 11.75 -13.13 -2.55
N LEU A 5 13.03 -13.45 -2.66
CA LEU A 5 13.82 -14.04 -1.56
C LEU A 5 14.56 -12.90 -0.87
N VAL A 6 14.48 -12.86 0.47
CA VAL A 6 15.01 -11.77 1.29
C VAL A 6 15.97 -12.35 2.33
N GLY A 7 17.15 -11.74 2.45
CA GLY A 7 18.13 -12.06 3.49
C GLY A 7 17.71 -11.61 4.89
N THR A 8 18.44 -12.05 5.90
CA THR A 8 18.22 -11.66 7.32
C THR A 8 18.44 -10.17 7.58
N ASP A 9 19.25 -9.53 6.75
CA ASP A 9 19.55 -8.09 6.78
C ASP A 9 18.56 -7.24 5.94
N GLY A 10 17.55 -7.88 5.34
CA GLY A 10 16.58 -7.22 4.46
C GLY A 10 17.06 -7.08 3.01
N THR A 11 18.22 -7.63 2.64
CA THR A 11 18.71 -7.60 1.26
C THR A 11 17.83 -8.43 0.34
N LEU A 12 17.45 -7.88 -0.83
CA LEU A 12 16.77 -8.62 -1.89
C LEU A 12 17.76 -9.53 -2.60
N LEU A 13 17.62 -10.85 -2.42
CA LEU A 13 18.48 -11.87 -3.01
C LEU A 13 17.98 -12.31 -4.39
N HIS A 14 16.66 -12.32 -4.57
CA HIS A 14 16.02 -12.66 -5.83
C HIS A 14 14.66 -11.95 -5.93
N GLU A 15 14.28 -11.55 -7.13
CA GLU A 15 12.97 -10.98 -7.43
C GLU A 15 12.37 -11.65 -8.66
N ALA A 16 11.07 -11.93 -8.59
CA ALA A 16 10.31 -12.47 -9.70
C ALA A 16 8.91 -11.84 -9.77
N ARG A 17 8.33 -11.83 -10.97
CA ARG A 17 6.99 -11.31 -11.23
C ARG A 17 6.19 -12.28 -12.09
N ARG A 18 4.89 -12.35 -11.85
CA ARG A 18 3.92 -13.12 -12.64
C ARG A 18 2.65 -12.33 -12.84
N ALA A 19 1.96 -12.59 -13.95
CA ALA A 19 0.59 -12.15 -14.09
C ALA A 19 -0.29 -12.84 -13.03
N THR A 20 -1.33 -12.15 -12.56
CA THR A 20 -2.25 -12.71 -11.58
C THR A 20 -3.33 -13.59 -12.24
N ASP A 21 -3.63 -13.33 -13.52
CA ASP A 21 -4.60 -14.07 -14.35
C ASP A 21 -5.97 -14.29 -13.66
N ARG A 22 -6.52 -13.20 -13.10
CA ARG A 22 -7.75 -13.22 -12.29
C ARG A 22 -8.97 -13.75 -13.03
N GLU A 23 -8.98 -13.61 -14.36
CA GLU A 23 -10.01 -14.11 -15.27
C GLU A 23 -10.13 -15.64 -15.27
N ARG A 24 -9.10 -16.35 -14.78
CA ARG A 24 -9.14 -17.81 -14.60
C ARG A 24 -9.87 -18.26 -13.33
N GLY A 25 -10.32 -17.32 -12.49
CA GLY A 25 -11.09 -17.58 -11.28
C GLY A 25 -10.26 -17.67 -10.00
N ALA A 26 -10.97 -17.62 -8.86
CA ALA A 26 -10.40 -17.54 -7.51
C ALA A 26 -9.39 -18.65 -7.20
N ASP A 27 -9.75 -19.91 -7.46
CA ASP A 27 -8.93 -21.08 -7.18
C ASP A 27 -7.64 -21.08 -8.01
N ALA A 28 -7.72 -20.63 -9.26
CA ALA A 28 -6.55 -20.52 -10.13
C ALA A 28 -5.56 -19.47 -9.62
N VAL A 29 -6.05 -18.37 -9.05
CA VAL A 29 -5.19 -17.35 -8.41
C VAL A 29 -4.50 -17.94 -7.18
N VAL A 30 -5.24 -18.67 -6.32
CA VAL A 30 -4.66 -19.34 -5.15
C VAL A 30 -3.57 -20.31 -5.58
N GLU A 31 -3.85 -21.21 -6.53
CA GLU A 31 -2.85 -22.15 -7.04
C GLU A 31 -1.63 -21.46 -7.65
N THR A 32 -1.82 -20.32 -8.33
CA THR A 32 -0.71 -19.56 -8.88
C THR A 32 0.20 -19.02 -7.77
N ILE A 33 -0.37 -18.55 -6.66
CA ILE A 33 0.40 -18.10 -5.48
C ILE A 33 1.16 -19.27 -4.85
N LEU A 34 0.48 -20.41 -4.64
CA LEU A 34 1.08 -21.62 -4.06
C LEU A 34 2.24 -22.15 -4.89
N ALA A 35 2.04 -22.26 -6.22
CA ALA A 35 3.08 -22.67 -7.15
C ALA A 35 4.25 -21.69 -7.16
N PHE A 36 3.97 -20.38 -7.20
CA PHE A 36 5.02 -19.38 -7.24
C PHE A 36 5.88 -19.38 -5.97
N ALA A 37 5.28 -19.56 -4.80
CA ALA A 37 6.01 -19.70 -3.54
C ALA A 37 6.91 -20.95 -3.52
N ALA A 38 6.41 -22.10 -4.00
CA ALA A 38 7.19 -23.33 -4.08
C ALA A 38 8.38 -23.18 -5.05
N GLU A 39 8.17 -22.51 -6.18
CA GLU A 39 9.23 -22.22 -7.15
C GLU A 39 10.30 -21.28 -6.60
N LEU A 40 9.91 -20.25 -5.83
CA LEU A 40 10.87 -19.39 -5.14
C LEU A 40 11.73 -20.16 -4.13
N ARG A 41 11.11 -21.07 -3.37
CA ARG A 41 11.84 -21.90 -2.41
C ARG A 41 12.85 -22.80 -3.12
N ALA A 42 12.44 -23.49 -4.18
CA ALA A 42 13.33 -24.32 -4.99
C ALA A 42 14.48 -23.49 -5.60
N HIS A 43 14.20 -22.27 -6.05
CA HIS A 43 15.23 -21.37 -6.56
C HIS A 43 16.29 -21.05 -5.50
N GLY A 44 15.88 -20.77 -4.25
CA GLY A 44 16.81 -20.56 -3.14
C GLY A 44 17.71 -21.76 -2.89
N GLU A 45 17.14 -22.97 -2.84
CA GLU A 45 17.89 -24.21 -2.62
C GLU A 45 18.92 -24.46 -3.74
N GLU A 46 18.54 -24.24 -4.99
CA GLU A 46 19.39 -24.50 -6.15
C GLU A 46 20.48 -23.44 -6.36
N HIS A 47 20.15 -22.15 -6.18
CA HIS A 47 21.02 -21.04 -6.60
C HIS A 47 21.72 -20.34 -5.43
N LEU A 48 21.15 -20.38 -4.22
CA LEU A 48 21.72 -19.75 -3.02
C LEU A 48 22.29 -20.78 -2.05
N GLY A 49 22.02 -22.08 -2.25
CA GLY A 49 22.50 -23.17 -1.41
C GLY A 49 21.77 -23.29 -0.06
N GLU A 50 20.70 -22.51 0.14
CA GLU A 50 19.92 -22.47 1.37
C GLU A 50 18.41 -22.39 1.05
N SER A 51 17.59 -23.00 1.89
CA SER A 51 16.12 -22.94 1.76
C SER A 51 15.56 -21.79 2.59
N ALA A 52 14.45 -21.20 2.14
CA ALA A 52 13.71 -20.24 2.93
C ALA A 52 13.21 -20.88 4.24
N VAL A 53 13.42 -20.20 5.37
CA VAL A 53 13.06 -20.69 6.72
C VAL A 53 11.67 -20.24 7.19
N ALA A 54 11.09 -19.24 6.51
CA ALA A 54 9.72 -18.77 6.70
C ALA A 54 9.23 -18.14 5.38
N ALA A 55 7.92 -17.97 5.24
CA ALA A 55 7.33 -17.21 4.14
C ALA A 55 6.39 -16.12 4.67
N GLY A 56 6.25 -15.06 3.90
CA GLY A 56 5.22 -14.05 4.12
C GLY A 56 4.47 -13.79 2.83
N VAL A 57 3.18 -13.53 2.95
CA VAL A 57 2.33 -13.17 1.81
C VAL A 57 1.50 -11.95 2.17
N ALA A 58 1.46 -10.98 1.25
CA ALA A 58 0.63 -9.79 1.36
C ALA A 58 -0.48 -9.86 0.30
N VAL A 59 -1.73 -9.66 0.72
CA VAL A 59 -2.90 -9.76 -0.16
C VAL A 59 -3.83 -8.55 0.00
N PRO A 60 -4.57 -8.16 -1.05
CA PRO A 60 -5.59 -7.13 -0.93
C PRO A 60 -6.84 -7.64 -0.20
N GLY A 61 -7.65 -6.71 0.28
CA GLY A 61 -8.99 -6.99 0.82
C GLY A 61 -9.01 -7.20 2.33
N ILE A 62 -10.04 -7.87 2.83
CA ILE A 62 -10.20 -8.11 4.27
C ILE A 62 -9.37 -9.34 4.66
N VAL A 63 -8.46 -9.15 5.61
CA VAL A 63 -7.51 -10.18 6.05
C VAL A 63 -7.61 -10.38 7.56
N ASP A 64 -7.85 -11.62 7.97
CA ASP A 64 -7.69 -12.07 9.35
C ASP A 64 -6.27 -12.65 9.48
N SER A 65 -5.32 -11.78 9.84
CA SER A 65 -3.92 -12.14 10.00
C SER A 65 -3.69 -13.07 11.18
N GLU A 66 -4.54 -13.10 12.20
CA GLU A 66 -4.40 -14.03 13.33
C GLU A 66 -4.74 -15.45 12.89
N LYS A 67 -5.89 -15.65 12.24
CA LYS A 67 -6.32 -16.96 11.72
C LYS A 67 -5.61 -17.36 10.42
N GLY A 68 -4.95 -16.42 9.75
CA GLY A 68 -4.28 -16.67 8.47
C GLY A 68 -5.26 -16.88 7.32
N VAL A 69 -6.37 -16.15 7.32
CA VAL A 69 -7.46 -16.26 6.34
C VAL A 69 -7.58 -14.96 5.53
N ALA A 70 -7.59 -15.08 4.20
CA ALA A 70 -8.02 -14.00 3.32
C ALA A 70 -9.56 -14.04 3.26
N VAL A 71 -10.19 -13.24 4.14
CA VAL A 71 -11.63 -13.27 4.40
C VAL A 71 -12.41 -12.87 3.17
N TYR A 72 -12.00 -11.78 2.50
CA TYR A 72 -12.69 -11.29 1.31
C TYR A 72 -11.77 -10.47 0.42
N ALA A 73 -11.73 -10.78 -0.88
CA ALA A 73 -11.07 -9.92 -1.87
C ALA A 73 -11.91 -9.89 -3.15
N ALA A 74 -12.69 -8.82 -3.32
CA ALA A 74 -13.63 -8.67 -4.44
C ALA A 74 -12.94 -8.81 -5.81
N ASN A 75 -11.77 -8.20 -5.95
CA ASN A 75 -10.96 -8.21 -7.17
C ASN A 75 -10.34 -9.57 -7.52
N LEU A 76 -10.25 -10.49 -6.55
CA LEU A 76 -9.73 -11.85 -6.72
C LEU A 76 -10.84 -12.93 -6.63
N GLY A 77 -12.07 -12.53 -6.34
CA GLY A 77 -13.20 -13.45 -6.14
C GLY A 77 -13.06 -14.34 -4.89
N TRP A 78 -12.26 -13.92 -3.91
CA TRP A 78 -11.97 -14.73 -2.73
C TRP A 78 -13.00 -14.55 -1.62
N ARG A 79 -13.29 -15.65 -0.93
CA ARG A 79 -14.08 -15.69 0.30
C ARG A 79 -13.53 -16.77 1.23
N ASP A 80 -13.18 -16.38 2.45
CA ASP A 80 -12.71 -17.26 3.52
C ASP A 80 -11.59 -18.23 3.09
N VAL A 81 -10.63 -17.76 2.29
CA VAL A 81 -9.53 -18.59 1.78
C VAL A 81 -8.48 -18.81 2.89
N PRO A 82 -8.21 -20.04 3.34
CA PRO A 82 -7.26 -20.33 4.42
C PRO A 82 -5.80 -20.30 3.91
N LEU A 83 -5.38 -19.15 3.39
CA LEU A 83 -4.17 -19.00 2.59
C LEU A 83 -2.89 -19.38 3.36
N ARG A 84 -2.81 -19.07 4.67
CA ARG A 84 -1.68 -19.50 5.52
C ARG A 84 -1.53 -21.01 5.52
N ALA A 85 -2.63 -21.74 5.76
CA ALA A 85 -2.60 -23.19 5.87
C ALA A 85 -2.19 -23.84 4.52
N LEU A 86 -2.78 -23.37 3.43
CA LEU A 86 -2.47 -23.84 2.07
C LEU A 86 -1.00 -23.60 1.71
N LEU A 87 -0.46 -22.41 2.01
CA LEU A 87 0.95 -22.09 1.78
C LEU A 87 1.87 -22.92 2.67
N SER A 88 1.55 -23.06 3.96
CA SER A 88 2.36 -23.84 4.90
C SER A 88 2.46 -25.30 4.46
N GLU A 89 1.33 -25.91 4.08
CA GLU A 89 1.30 -27.28 3.53
C GLU A 89 2.13 -27.39 2.25
N ARG A 90 1.91 -26.49 1.29
CA ARG A 90 2.65 -26.47 0.01
C ARG A 90 4.15 -26.32 0.20
N LEU A 91 4.56 -25.57 1.23
CA LEU A 91 5.95 -25.30 1.57
C LEU A 91 6.51 -26.27 2.62
N GLY A 92 5.87 -27.42 2.84
CA GLY A 92 6.41 -28.46 3.72
C GLY A 92 6.41 -28.08 5.20
N ALA A 93 5.27 -27.55 5.69
CA ALA A 93 5.05 -27.08 7.06
C ALA A 93 5.89 -25.85 7.46
N LEU A 94 6.29 -25.03 6.47
CA LEU A 94 7.00 -23.79 6.74
C LEU A 94 6.10 -22.79 7.51
N PRO A 95 6.63 -21.99 8.46
CA PRO A 95 5.90 -20.87 9.05
C PRO A 95 5.50 -19.86 7.97
N VAL A 96 4.24 -19.43 7.98
CA VAL A 96 3.70 -18.47 6.99
C VAL A 96 2.97 -17.31 7.65
N ALA A 97 3.45 -16.09 7.41
CA ALA A 97 2.75 -14.88 7.77
C ALA A 97 1.79 -14.43 6.66
N LEU A 98 0.64 -13.88 7.06
CA LEU A 98 -0.35 -13.31 6.14
C LEU A 98 -0.61 -11.87 6.56
N GLY A 99 -0.43 -10.94 5.64
CA GLY A 99 -0.66 -9.51 5.85
C GLY A 99 -1.57 -8.89 4.78
N HIS A 100 -2.13 -7.74 5.12
CA HIS A 100 -2.83 -6.88 4.16
C HIS A 100 -1.80 -6.05 3.36
N ASP A 101 -1.96 -5.96 2.04
CA ASP A 101 -0.99 -5.33 1.15
C ASP A 101 -0.50 -3.93 1.57
N VAL A 102 -1.41 -3.00 1.88
CA VAL A 102 -1.08 -1.62 2.29
C VAL A 102 -0.34 -1.61 3.62
N ARG A 103 -0.79 -2.41 4.60
CA ARG A 103 -0.16 -2.49 5.92
C ARG A 103 1.21 -3.12 5.85
N THR A 104 1.36 -4.17 5.06
CA THR A 104 2.63 -4.85 4.83
C THR A 104 3.63 -3.92 4.12
N GLY A 105 3.20 -3.18 3.10
CA GLY A 105 4.04 -2.15 2.47
C GLY A 105 4.42 -1.03 3.45
N GLY A 106 3.46 -0.56 4.25
CA GLY A 106 3.71 0.44 5.29
C GLY A 106 4.67 -0.04 6.38
N LEU A 107 4.64 -1.32 6.74
CA LEU A 107 5.60 -1.94 7.67
C LEU A 107 7.03 -1.84 7.10
N ALA A 108 7.19 -2.15 5.81
CA ALA A 108 8.48 -2.04 5.14
C ALA A 108 8.99 -0.60 5.11
N GLU A 109 8.14 0.34 4.69
CA GLU A 109 8.49 1.76 4.67
C GLU A 109 8.86 2.28 6.06
N GLY A 110 8.14 1.85 7.09
CA GLY A 110 8.41 2.20 8.48
C GLY A 110 9.73 1.67 9.03
N ARG A 111 10.02 0.38 8.78
CA ARG A 111 11.19 -0.29 9.40
C ARG A 111 12.48 -0.05 8.63
N ILE A 112 12.43 -0.12 7.30
CA ILE A 112 13.62 -0.12 6.45
C ILE A 112 13.58 0.91 5.32
N GLY A 113 12.45 1.56 5.10
CA GLY A 113 12.27 2.61 4.09
C GLY A 113 12.30 4.03 4.66
N ALA A 114 11.43 4.90 4.12
CA ALA A 114 11.42 6.33 4.41
C ALA A 114 11.04 6.68 5.86
N GLY A 115 10.40 5.76 6.57
CA GLY A 115 10.00 5.91 7.98
C GLY A 115 11.06 5.45 8.98
N ARG A 116 12.22 4.95 8.53
CA ARG A 116 13.22 4.39 9.44
C ARG A 116 13.65 5.41 10.50
N GLY A 117 13.50 5.03 11.77
CA GLY A 117 13.79 5.88 12.92
C GLY A 117 12.64 6.77 13.38
N ALA A 118 11.48 6.73 12.70
CA ALA A 118 10.27 7.37 13.19
C ALA A 118 9.50 6.42 14.12
N ASP A 119 9.27 6.86 15.36
CA ASP A 119 8.47 6.11 16.33
C ASP A 119 7.00 6.03 15.93
N ARG A 120 6.50 7.06 15.23
CA ARG A 120 5.11 7.15 14.79
C ARG A 120 5.01 7.75 13.40
N PHE A 121 4.44 7.00 12.48
CA PHE A 121 4.30 7.42 11.09
C PHE A 121 2.93 7.03 10.51
N LEU A 122 2.55 7.69 9.43
CA LEU A 122 1.43 7.29 8.58
C LEU A 122 1.96 7.07 7.17
N PHE A 123 1.81 5.86 6.64
CA PHE A 123 2.08 5.56 5.23
C PHE A 123 0.77 5.67 4.44
N VAL A 124 0.78 6.43 3.34
CA VAL A 124 -0.39 6.69 2.48
C VAL A 124 -0.01 6.41 1.03
N PRO A 125 -0.35 5.22 0.49
CA PRO A 125 -0.22 4.96 -0.94
C PRO A 125 -1.36 5.63 -1.71
N LEU A 126 -0.99 6.40 -2.74
CA LEU A 126 -1.88 7.07 -3.68
C LEU A 126 -1.88 6.30 -5.00
N GLY A 127 -2.66 5.21 -5.03
CA GLY A 127 -2.77 4.32 -6.18
C GLY A 127 -4.12 4.45 -6.89
N THR A 128 -4.68 3.33 -7.33
CA THR A 128 -6.08 3.27 -7.80
C THR A 128 -7.05 3.77 -6.73
N GLY A 129 -6.71 3.47 -5.48
CA GLY A 129 -7.39 3.96 -4.29
C GLY A 129 -6.48 4.75 -3.35
N ILE A 130 -7.01 5.13 -2.20
CA ILE A 130 -6.26 5.72 -1.09
C ILE A 130 -6.53 4.91 0.17
N ALA A 131 -5.45 4.44 0.78
CA ALA A 131 -5.49 3.78 2.08
C ALA A 131 -4.37 4.34 2.97
N GLY A 132 -4.25 3.79 4.17
CA GLY A 132 -3.30 4.22 5.17
C GLY A 132 -2.78 3.04 5.99
N ALA A 133 -1.53 3.12 6.43
CA ALA A 133 -0.98 2.23 7.45
C ALA A 133 -0.40 3.06 8.58
N ILE A 134 -0.94 2.86 9.78
CA ILE A 134 -0.55 3.61 10.98
C ILE A 134 0.59 2.85 11.65
N GLY A 135 1.78 3.43 11.68
CA GLY A 135 2.96 2.85 12.30
C GLY A 135 3.20 3.38 13.70
N ILE A 136 3.45 2.48 14.65
CA ILE A 136 3.77 2.80 16.05
C ILE A 136 4.87 1.85 16.52
N ALA A 137 6.01 2.40 16.94
CA ALA A 137 7.15 1.66 17.50
C ALA A 137 7.58 0.46 16.63
N GLY A 138 7.61 0.65 15.31
CA GLY A 138 7.98 -0.39 14.35
C GLY A 138 6.90 -1.44 14.05
N SER A 139 5.69 -1.33 14.60
CA SER A 139 4.54 -2.18 14.30
C SER A 139 3.44 -1.40 13.60
N ILE A 140 2.52 -2.11 12.93
CA ILE A 140 1.35 -1.50 12.31
C ILE A 140 0.12 -1.68 13.20
N GLU A 141 -0.57 -0.58 13.48
CA GLU A 141 -1.86 -0.58 14.16
C GLU A 141 -2.94 -1.04 13.18
N ALA A 142 -3.50 -2.23 13.43
CA ALA A 142 -4.53 -2.82 12.61
C ALA A 142 -5.94 -2.32 12.96
N GLY A 143 -6.12 -1.72 14.15
CA GLY A 143 -7.42 -1.41 14.71
C GLY A 143 -8.14 -2.66 15.23
N ALA A 144 -9.26 -2.45 15.92
CA ALA A 144 -10.02 -3.52 16.58
C ALA A 144 -10.57 -4.61 15.63
N HIS A 145 -10.79 -4.26 14.36
CA HIS A 145 -11.38 -5.15 13.36
C HIS A 145 -10.50 -5.33 12.12
N GLY A 146 -9.31 -4.73 12.10
CA GLY A 146 -8.44 -4.77 10.93
C GLY A 146 -8.67 -3.63 9.91
N ASP A 147 -9.57 -2.69 10.16
CA ASP A 147 -9.94 -1.61 9.22
C ASP A 147 -9.24 -0.26 9.53
N ALA A 148 -8.24 -0.24 10.42
CA ALA A 148 -7.52 1.01 10.67
C ALA A 148 -6.75 1.45 9.42
N GLY A 149 -6.89 2.73 9.06
CA GLY A 149 -6.19 3.31 7.92
C GLY A 149 -7.04 3.46 6.66
N GLU A 150 -8.34 3.18 6.69
CA GLU A 150 -9.27 3.45 5.58
C GLU A 150 -9.55 4.96 5.34
N ILE A 151 -8.49 5.77 5.30
CA ILE A 151 -8.55 7.24 5.19
C ILE A 151 -9.06 7.71 3.84
N GLY A 152 -9.00 6.88 2.79
CA GLY A 152 -9.58 7.18 1.49
C GLY A 152 -11.09 7.38 1.55
N HIS A 153 -11.76 6.84 2.57
CA HIS A 153 -13.20 6.97 2.77
C HIS A 153 -13.61 8.14 3.66
N ILE A 154 -12.67 8.95 4.15
CA ILE A 154 -12.99 10.22 4.82
C ILE A 154 -13.72 11.12 3.83
N VAL A 155 -14.90 11.63 4.22
CA VAL A 155 -15.67 12.58 3.41
C VAL A 155 -15.02 13.95 3.51
N VAL A 156 -14.34 14.38 2.45
CA VAL A 156 -13.69 15.69 2.35
C VAL A 156 -14.50 16.70 1.55
N ARG A 157 -15.48 16.22 0.77
CA ARG A 157 -16.39 17.06 -0.03
C ARG A 157 -17.80 16.46 -0.05
N PRO A 158 -18.67 16.75 0.93
CA PRO A 158 -19.98 16.10 1.07
C PRO A 158 -20.84 16.06 -0.22
N ASP A 159 -20.76 17.11 -1.05
CA ASP A 159 -21.47 17.19 -2.33
C ASP A 159 -20.69 16.59 -3.52
N GLY A 160 -19.63 15.84 -3.25
CA GLY A 160 -18.70 15.29 -4.22
C GLY A 160 -19.20 14.04 -4.97
N PRO A 161 -18.29 13.35 -5.68
CA PRO A 161 -18.61 12.15 -6.45
C PRO A 161 -19.10 10.99 -5.57
N ASP A 162 -19.86 10.06 -6.16
CA ASP A 162 -20.24 8.82 -5.50
C ASP A 162 -19.02 7.93 -5.28
N CYS A 163 -18.95 7.29 -4.10
CA CYS A 163 -17.93 6.32 -3.74
C CYS A 163 -18.52 4.91 -3.74
N SER A 164 -17.70 3.92 -4.10
CA SER A 164 -18.08 2.50 -4.04
C SER A 164 -18.44 2.01 -2.64
N CYS A 165 -17.98 2.70 -1.58
CA CYS A 165 -18.38 2.41 -0.20
C CYS A 165 -19.83 2.82 0.13
N GLY A 166 -20.52 3.52 -0.79
CA GLY A 166 -21.90 3.99 -0.63
C GLY A 166 -22.03 5.43 -0.13
N GLN A 167 -20.92 6.09 0.22
CA GLN A 167 -20.88 7.51 0.58
C GLN A 167 -20.66 8.40 -0.65
N ARG A 168 -20.67 9.72 -0.44
CA ARG A 168 -20.29 10.72 -1.43
C ARG A 168 -19.13 11.57 -0.91
N GLY A 169 -18.23 11.97 -1.80
CA GLY A 169 -17.17 12.91 -1.45
C GLY A 169 -15.99 12.34 -0.68
N CYS A 170 -15.81 11.02 -0.72
CA CYS A 170 -14.66 10.36 -0.12
C CYS A 170 -13.36 10.86 -0.75
N LEU A 171 -12.32 11.04 0.07
CA LEU A 171 -10.98 11.47 -0.31
C LEU A 171 -10.46 10.74 -1.57
N GLU A 172 -10.62 9.42 -1.60
CA GLU A 172 -10.21 8.57 -2.72
C GLU A 172 -10.82 8.98 -4.05
N THR A 173 -12.10 9.41 -4.05
CA THR A 173 -12.81 9.76 -5.29
C THR A 173 -12.31 11.05 -5.94
N LEU A 174 -11.47 11.80 -5.22
CA LEU A 174 -10.96 13.12 -5.61
C LEU A 174 -9.44 13.12 -5.79
N ALA A 175 -8.71 12.37 -4.95
CA ALA A 175 -7.26 12.49 -4.85
C ALA A 175 -6.47 11.20 -5.17
N SER A 176 -7.14 10.08 -5.49
CA SER A 176 -6.41 8.88 -5.94
C SER A 176 -5.85 9.08 -7.35
N ALA A 177 -4.85 8.28 -7.75
CA ALA A 177 -4.35 8.31 -9.12
C ALA A 177 -5.48 8.06 -10.13
N ALA A 178 -6.41 7.14 -9.81
CA ALA A 178 -7.56 6.89 -10.68
C ALA A 178 -8.55 8.07 -10.73
N ALA A 179 -8.70 8.83 -9.64
CA ALA A 179 -9.51 10.04 -9.64
C ALA A 179 -8.90 11.13 -10.52
N VAL A 180 -7.58 11.36 -10.39
CA VAL A 180 -6.83 12.32 -11.22
C VAL A 180 -6.87 11.91 -12.69
N THR A 181 -6.64 10.64 -13.02
CA THR A 181 -6.78 10.10 -14.38
C THR A 181 -8.15 10.43 -14.97
N ARG A 182 -9.24 10.10 -14.27
CA ARG A 182 -10.59 10.38 -14.77
C ARG A 182 -10.85 11.86 -14.98
N ALA A 183 -10.43 12.70 -14.04
CA ALA A 183 -10.62 14.14 -14.13
C ALA A 183 -9.81 14.74 -15.28
N TRP A 184 -8.57 14.27 -15.47
CA TRP A 184 -7.70 14.75 -16.54
C TRP A 184 -8.18 14.31 -17.91
N ALA A 185 -8.51 13.02 -18.11
CA ALA A 185 -9.05 12.52 -19.36
C ALA A 185 -10.31 13.30 -19.81
N ALA A 186 -11.17 13.66 -18.86
CA ALA A 186 -12.33 14.50 -19.14
C ALA A 186 -11.97 15.95 -19.51
N ALA A 187 -10.96 16.53 -18.86
CA ALA A 187 -10.53 17.91 -19.09
C ALA A 187 -9.72 18.08 -20.38
N SER A 188 -8.88 17.10 -20.73
CA SER A 188 -8.08 17.08 -21.95
C SER A 188 -8.88 16.64 -23.18
N GLY A 189 -9.97 15.90 -22.98
CA GLY A 189 -10.74 15.26 -24.04
C GLY A 189 -10.09 14.00 -24.61
N ASP A 190 -9.00 13.52 -23.99
CA ASP A 190 -8.31 12.29 -24.35
C ASP A 190 -8.66 11.17 -23.36
N PRO A 191 -9.43 10.15 -23.78
CA PRO A 191 -9.84 9.05 -22.90
C PRO A 191 -8.69 8.14 -22.47
N ASP A 192 -7.54 8.18 -23.16
CA ASP A 192 -6.37 7.35 -22.87
C ASP A 192 -5.36 8.08 -21.96
N ALA A 193 -5.56 9.37 -21.68
CA ALA A 193 -4.71 10.15 -20.79
C ALA A 193 -4.83 9.73 -19.33
N ASP A 194 -3.72 9.77 -18.59
CA ASP A 194 -3.67 9.35 -17.19
C ASP A 194 -3.13 10.43 -16.23
N ALA A 195 -3.00 10.09 -14.95
CA ALA A 195 -2.49 10.99 -13.92
C ALA A 195 -1.03 11.41 -14.16
N ALA A 196 -0.20 10.55 -14.78
CA ALA A 196 1.17 10.89 -15.12
C ALA A 196 1.22 11.91 -16.28
N ASP A 197 0.33 11.78 -17.26
CA ASP A 197 0.17 12.77 -18.31
C ASP A 197 -0.36 14.10 -17.76
N CYS A 198 -1.27 14.05 -16.78
CA CYS A 198 -1.72 15.24 -16.06
C CYS A 198 -0.54 15.95 -15.38
N ALA A 199 0.33 15.20 -14.69
CA ALA A 199 1.50 15.78 -14.02
C ALA A 199 2.46 16.47 -15.02
N LYS A 200 2.76 15.82 -16.16
CA LYS A 200 3.56 16.42 -17.23
C LYS A 200 2.92 17.69 -17.79
N ALA A 201 1.59 17.70 -17.94
CA ALA A 201 0.86 18.88 -18.40
C ALA A 201 0.88 20.03 -17.38
N VAL A 202 0.83 19.73 -16.08
CA VAL A 202 1.06 20.71 -15.00
C VAL A 202 2.44 21.34 -15.13
N GLU A 203 3.48 20.54 -15.32
CA GLU A 203 4.86 21.01 -15.50
C GLU A 203 5.02 21.87 -16.77
N ALA A 204 4.26 21.57 -17.82
CA ALA A 204 4.19 22.36 -19.04
C ALA A 204 3.36 23.65 -18.90
N GLY A 205 2.70 23.88 -17.76
CA GLY A 205 1.90 25.08 -17.50
C GLY A 205 0.49 25.04 -18.08
N ASP A 206 -0.05 23.86 -18.40
CA ASP A 206 -1.42 23.71 -18.91
C ASP A 206 -2.45 24.16 -17.84
N PRO A 207 -3.28 25.18 -18.11
CA PRO A 207 -4.24 25.69 -17.13
C PRO A 207 -5.29 24.68 -16.69
N ALA A 208 -5.71 23.76 -17.56
CA ALA A 208 -6.69 22.72 -17.24
C ALA A 208 -6.07 21.65 -16.36
N ALA A 209 -4.84 21.22 -16.67
CA ALA A 209 -4.11 20.25 -15.84
C ALA A 209 -3.83 20.82 -14.45
N ILE A 210 -3.42 22.08 -14.36
CA ILE A 210 -3.22 22.80 -13.08
C ILE A 210 -4.51 22.82 -12.26
N ALA A 211 -5.66 23.06 -12.89
CA ALA A 211 -6.94 23.07 -12.18
C ALA A 211 -7.32 21.70 -11.62
N VAL A 212 -7.14 20.63 -12.41
CA VAL A 212 -7.37 19.23 -11.97
C VAL A 212 -6.44 18.87 -10.82
N TRP A 213 -5.15 19.16 -10.97
CA TRP A 213 -4.14 18.83 -9.97
C TRP A 213 -4.36 19.59 -8.66
N ARG A 214 -4.70 20.88 -8.73
CA ARG A 214 -5.05 21.68 -7.56
C ARG A 214 -6.24 21.10 -6.81
N ASP A 215 -7.30 20.69 -7.51
CA ASP A 215 -8.49 20.10 -6.88
C ASP A 215 -8.14 18.81 -6.10
N ALA A 216 -7.28 17.97 -6.68
CA ALA A 216 -6.78 16.75 -6.04
C ALA A 216 -5.91 17.06 -4.81
N ILE A 217 -4.98 18.03 -4.92
CA ILE A 217 -4.14 18.48 -3.80
C ILE A 217 -5.00 19.04 -2.66
N ASP A 218 -6.00 19.86 -2.97
CA ASP A 218 -6.88 20.47 -1.96
C ASP A 218 -7.68 19.40 -1.20
N ALA A 219 -8.20 18.40 -1.91
CA ALA A 219 -8.88 17.26 -1.30
C ALA A 219 -7.93 16.42 -0.45
N LEU A 220 -6.73 16.13 -0.97
CA LEU A 220 -5.70 15.36 -0.26
C LEU A 220 -5.27 16.05 1.02
N ALA A 221 -4.97 17.35 0.97
CA ALA A 221 -4.59 18.12 2.15
C ALA A 221 -5.70 18.14 3.20
N ALA A 222 -6.98 18.26 2.81
CA ALA A 222 -8.10 18.21 3.75
C ALA A 222 -8.21 16.85 4.46
N GLY A 223 -8.05 15.74 3.72
CA GLY A 223 -8.04 14.40 4.29
C GLY A 223 -6.85 14.15 5.20
N LEU A 224 -5.65 14.57 4.78
CA LEU A 224 -4.44 14.42 5.57
C LEU A 224 -4.50 15.24 6.86
N VAL A 225 -4.98 16.47 6.86
CA VAL A 225 -5.12 17.28 8.09
C VAL A 225 -6.07 16.61 9.09
N THR A 226 -7.11 15.93 8.61
CA THR A 226 -7.96 15.10 9.47
C THR A 226 -7.15 13.97 10.10
N ALA A 227 -6.34 13.26 9.31
CA ALA A 227 -5.46 12.21 9.82
C ALA A 227 -4.40 12.76 10.80
N LEU A 228 -3.80 13.93 10.54
CA LEU A 228 -2.86 14.57 11.47
C LEU A 228 -3.52 14.91 12.81
N THR A 229 -4.75 15.40 12.76
CA THR A 229 -5.54 15.75 13.96
C THR A 229 -5.81 14.55 14.85
N LEU A 230 -6.08 13.38 14.24
CA LEU A 230 -6.44 12.17 14.96
C LEU A 230 -5.23 11.33 15.37
N LEU A 231 -4.21 11.31 14.51
CA LEU A 231 -3.12 10.36 14.62
C LEU A 231 -1.82 10.98 15.09
N ASP A 232 -1.60 12.29 14.92
CA ASP A 232 -0.36 12.98 15.31
C ASP A 232 0.94 12.22 14.90
N PRO A 233 1.12 11.87 13.60
CA PRO A 233 2.33 11.19 13.15
C PRO A 233 3.52 12.17 13.10
N GLY A 234 4.72 11.72 13.44
CA GLY A 234 5.94 12.49 13.22
C GLY A 234 6.36 12.52 11.75
N THR A 235 6.07 11.44 11.02
CA THR A 235 6.39 11.28 9.60
C THR A 235 5.17 10.85 8.80
N LEU A 236 4.92 11.52 7.68
CA LEU A 236 3.91 11.16 6.71
C LEU A 236 4.61 10.68 5.43
N ILE A 237 4.52 9.38 5.16
CA ILE A 237 5.18 8.73 4.02
C ILE A 237 4.15 8.58 2.91
N ILE A 238 4.37 9.24 1.77
CA ILE A 238 3.45 9.19 0.63
C ILE A 238 4.06 8.31 -0.45
N GLY A 239 3.33 7.27 -0.88
CA GLY A 239 3.76 6.35 -1.93
C GLY A 239 2.71 6.16 -3.01
N GLY A 240 2.88 5.12 -3.83
CA GLY A 240 1.97 4.80 -4.93
C GLY A 240 2.21 5.63 -6.20
N GLY A 241 1.51 5.28 -7.28
CA GLY A 241 1.78 5.82 -8.62
C GLY A 241 1.65 7.35 -8.72
N LEU A 242 0.73 7.98 -7.97
CA LEU A 242 0.62 9.44 -7.98
C LEU A 242 1.84 10.12 -7.34
N ALA A 243 2.50 9.47 -6.38
CA ALA A 243 3.71 9.98 -5.73
C ALA A 243 4.93 10.02 -6.66
N GLU A 244 4.91 9.28 -7.78
CA GLU A 244 5.97 9.29 -8.78
C GLU A 244 6.10 10.63 -9.51
N ALA A 245 5.07 11.51 -9.41
CA ALA A 245 5.13 12.89 -9.90
C ALA A 245 6.14 13.77 -9.13
N GLY A 246 6.76 13.27 -8.06
CA GLY A 246 7.83 13.97 -7.35
C GLY A 246 7.38 15.34 -6.85
N GLU A 247 8.21 16.36 -7.02
CA GLU A 247 7.91 17.69 -6.47
C GLU A 247 6.68 18.37 -7.11
N THR A 248 6.22 17.90 -8.28
CA THR A 248 4.91 18.30 -8.84
C THR A 248 3.76 17.92 -7.90
N LEU A 249 3.88 16.82 -7.14
CA LEU A 249 2.97 16.48 -6.04
C LEU A 249 3.41 17.11 -4.71
N PHE A 250 4.66 16.87 -4.30
CA PHE A 250 5.08 17.11 -2.92
C PHE A 250 5.18 18.59 -2.55
N THR A 251 5.61 19.47 -3.45
CA THR A 251 5.69 20.91 -3.18
C THR A 251 4.30 21.50 -2.89
N PRO A 252 3.29 21.37 -3.77
CA PRO A 252 1.96 21.92 -3.49
C PRO A 252 1.25 21.19 -2.33
N LEU A 253 1.50 19.89 -2.13
CA LEU A 253 0.92 19.15 -1.01
C LEU A 253 1.40 19.68 0.34
N ARG A 254 2.71 19.90 0.51
CA ARG A 254 3.28 20.45 1.74
C ARG A 254 2.69 21.83 2.05
N ALA A 255 2.62 22.72 1.04
CA ALA A 255 2.01 24.03 1.19
C ALA A 255 0.52 23.96 1.58
N ALA A 256 -0.25 23.10 0.92
CA ALA A 256 -1.68 22.96 1.18
C ALA A 256 -1.99 22.39 2.58
N VAL A 257 -1.15 21.48 3.08
CA VAL A 257 -1.24 20.98 4.47
C VAL A 257 -0.85 22.07 5.47
N GLU A 258 0.25 22.78 5.23
CA GLU A 258 0.73 23.89 6.07
C GLU A 258 -0.32 24.99 6.23
N GLU A 259 -1.02 25.36 5.16
CA GLU A 259 -2.09 26.37 5.22
C GLU A 259 -3.30 25.93 6.07
N ARG A 260 -3.55 24.63 6.18
CA ARG A 260 -4.76 24.07 6.82
C ARG A 260 -4.56 23.65 8.26
N VAL A 261 -3.33 23.40 8.71
CA VAL A 261 -3.07 23.12 10.13
C VAL A 261 -3.31 24.36 10.98
N THR A 262 -3.81 24.17 12.19
CA THR A 262 -4.14 25.26 13.12
C THR A 262 -3.37 25.12 14.43
N PHE A 263 -3.37 23.92 15.02
CA PHE A 263 -2.62 23.59 16.23
C PHE A 263 -1.76 22.33 16.08
N GLN A 264 -2.00 21.54 15.02
CA GLN A 264 -1.25 20.35 14.69
C GLN A 264 0.21 20.74 14.42
N LYS A 265 1.16 19.94 14.90
CA LYS A 265 2.54 20.06 14.45
C LYS A 265 2.65 19.49 13.03
N LEU A 266 3.43 20.16 12.18
CA LEU A 266 3.66 19.68 10.82
C LEU A 266 4.55 18.42 10.86
N PRO A 267 4.13 17.30 10.25
CA PRO A 267 4.95 16.12 10.12
C PRO A 267 6.00 16.31 9.02
N HIS A 268 6.99 15.42 9.01
CA HIS A 268 7.88 15.26 7.87
C HIS A 268 7.13 14.57 6.74
N ILE A 269 6.76 15.30 5.69
CA ILE A 269 6.08 14.75 4.50
C ILE A 269 7.12 14.32 3.46
N VAL A 270 7.27 13.01 3.27
CA VAL A 270 8.36 12.40 2.48
C VAL A 270 7.84 11.38 1.47
N PRO A 271 8.52 11.18 0.34
CA PRO A 271 8.23 10.07 -0.56
C PRO A 271 8.58 8.72 0.07
N ALA A 272 7.79 7.70 -0.25
CA ALA A 272 8.13 6.30 -0.01
C ALA A 272 9.45 5.92 -0.72
N ALA A 273 10.29 5.11 -0.07
CA ALA A 273 11.65 4.83 -0.53
C ALA A 273 11.79 3.49 -1.26
N LEU A 274 10.91 2.54 -0.98
CA LEU A 274 11.01 1.15 -1.46
C LEU A 274 10.21 0.93 -2.74
N GLY A 275 9.27 1.85 -3.03
CA GLY A 275 8.45 1.83 -4.23
C GLY A 275 7.81 0.47 -4.46
N ASP A 276 8.13 -0.11 -5.61
CA ASP A 276 7.46 -1.27 -6.17
C ASP A 276 7.75 -2.59 -5.41
N THR A 277 8.78 -2.61 -4.55
CA THR A 277 9.23 -3.78 -3.77
C THR A 277 8.73 -3.76 -2.32
N ALA A 278 8.12 -2.66 -1.86
CA ALA A 278 7.67 -2.48 -0.48
C ALA A 278 6.81 -3.66 0.03
N GLY A 279 5.89 -4.15 -0.80
CA GLY A 279 5.04 -5.29 -0.46
C GLY A 279 5.81 -6.60 -0.24
N CYS A 280 6.80 -6.90 -1.09
CA CYS A 280 7.65 -8.09 -0.94
C CYS A 280 8.55 -8.00 0.30
N LEU A 281 9.19 -6.84 0.48
CA LEU A 281 10.05 -6.58 1.64
C LEU A 281 9.26 -6.65 2.94
N GLY A 282 8.06 -6.06 2.97
CA GLY A 282 7.17 -6.14 4.12
C GLY A 282 6.73 -7.57 4.43
N ALA A 283 6.43 -8.36 3.39
CA ALA A 283 6.09 -9.77 3.56
C ALA A 283 7.28 -10.56 4.15
N GLY A 284 8.50 -10.26 3.69
CA GLY A 284 9.72 -10.80 4.30
C GLY A 284 9.88 -10.41 5.77
N LEU A 285 9.63 -9.15 6.14
CA LEU A 285 9.67 -8.69 7.54
C LEU A 285 8.64 -9.43 8.41
N LEU A 286 7.42 -9.63 7.92
CA LEU A 286 6.41 -10.42 8.64
C LEU A 286 6.87 -11.87 8.85
N ALA A 287 7.56 -12.46 7.87
CA ALA A 287 8.12 -13.80 7.99
C ALA A 287 9.23 -13.86 9.06
N TRP A 288 10.10 -12.86 9.11
CA TRP A 288 11.15 -12.76 10.14
C TRP A 288 10.59 -12.54 11.55
N ASP A 289 9.48 -11.81 11.69
CA ASP A 289 8.82 -11.60 12.98
C ASP A 289 8.30 -12.92 13.56
N LEU A 290 7.82 -13.86 12.74
CA LEU A 290 7.39 -15.18 13.21
C LEU A 290 8.55 -15.92 13.91
N LEU A 291 9.73 -15.90 13.31
CA LEU A 291 10.91 -16.60 13.84
C LEU A 291 11.48 -15.94 15.09
N SER A 292 11.38 -14.61 15.19
CA SER A 292 11.86 -13.86 16.35
C SER A 292 11.00 -14.08 17.60
N THR A 293 9.72 -14.41 17.41
CA THR A 293 8.77 -14.67 18.50
C THR A 293 9.00 -16.05 19.15
N GLU A 294 9.55 -17.02 18.40
CA GLU A 294 9.83 -18.38 18.88
C GLU A 294 11.08 -18.48 19.79
N VAL A 295 11.98 -17.49 19.77
CA VAL A 295 13.21 -17.49 20.58
C VAL A 295 12.97 -16.97 22.02
N SER A 296 11.77 -16.46 22.31
CA SER A 296 11.43 -15.82 23.60
C SER A 296 10.62 -16.70 24.56
N VAL A 297 10.55 -18.02 24.34
CA VAL A 297 9.81 -18.98 25.21
C VAL A 297 10.76 -19.95 25.89
#